data_AF-A0A382D5E6-F1
#
_entry.id   AF-A0A382D5E6-F1
#
_cell.length_a   1.000
_cell.length_b   1.000
_cell.length_c   1.000
_cell.angle_alpha   90.00
_cell.angle_beta   90.00
_cell.angle_gamma   90.00
#
_symmetry.space_group_name_H-M   'P 1'
#
loop_
_entity.id
_entity.type
_entity.pdbx_description
1 polymer ?
#
loop_
_entity_poly.entity_id
_entity_poly.type
_entity_poly.pdbx_seq_one_letter_code
_entity_poly.pdbx_strand_id
1 'polypeptide(L)'
;MVDFSELTPENINMFAMKHYDNPSCVDEAEFLDDLKRFRYLKRLFRKYDTSGELKMRLIINHIIILSNVFGVDAATTLLFFKIERNHWSLVKTFLVYLHFMPENDLIEVPINHQVMGQLGQI
;
A
#
# COMPACT_ATOMS: atom_id res chain seq x y z
N MET A 1 -0.97 6.24 -11.60
CA MET A 1 -0.09 5.15 -11.13
C MET A 1 0.79 4.65 -12.27
N VAL A 2 1.83 3.86 -11.98
CA VAL A 2 2.62 3.17 -13.01
C VAL A 2 1.80 2.02 -13.61
N ASP A 3 1.92 1.80 -14.91
CA ASP A 3 1.21 0.75 -15.64
C ASP A 3 1.52 -0.64 -15.08
N PHE A 4 0.48 -1.38 -14.67
CA PHE A 4 0.60 -2.72 -14.11
C PHE A 4 1.00 -3.78 -15.14
N SER A 5 0.77 -3.53 -16.44
CA SER A 5 1.01 -4.51 -17.49
C SER A 5 2.50 -4.82 -17.69
N GLU A 6 3.38 -3.92 -17.28
CA GLU A 6 4.83 -4.08 -17.39
C GLU A 6 5.46 -4.68 -16.12
N LEU A 7 4.72 -4.83 -15.02
CA LEU A 7 5.26 -5.32 -13.74
C LEU A 7 5.12 -6.84 -13.59
N THR A 8 6.24 -7.50 -13.30
CA THR A 8 6.35 -8.93 -13.03
C THR A 8 7.02 -9.17 -11.68
N PRO A 9 6.89 -10.38 -11.10
CA PRO A 9 7.60 -10.72 -9.87
C PRO A 9 9.13 -10.59 -10.01
N GLU A 10 9.68 -10.73 -11.22
CA GLU A 10 11.12 -10.55 -11.47
C GLU A 10 11.54 -9.08 -11.42
N ASN A 11 10.72 -8.17 -11.94
CA ASN A 11 11.12 -6.76 -12.08
C ASN A 11 10.60 -5.83 -10.96
N ILE A 12 9.63 -6.27 -10.16
CA ILE A 12 9.03 -5.44 -9.10
C ILE A 12 10.05 -4.95 -8.06
N ASN A 13 11.10 -5.74 -7.80
CA ASN A 13 12.14 -5.33 -6.86
C ASN A 13 13.03 -4.25 -7.46
N MET A 14 13.36 -4.35 -8.75
CA MET A 14 14.11 -3.31 -9.47
C MET A 14 13.29 -2.01 -9.57
N PHE A 15 11.97 -2.14 -9.81
CA PHE A 15 11.05 -1.02 -9.73
C PHE A 15 11.06 -0.36 -8.34
N ALA A 16 10.98 -1.16 -7.27
CA ALA A 16 11.04 -0.64 -5.90
C ALA A 16 12.36 0.10 -5.62
N MET A 17 13.50 -0.48 -6.01
CA MET A 17 14.82 0.14 -5.85
C MET A 17 14.94 1.47 -6.61
N LYS A 18 14.46 1.51 -7.86
CA LYS A 18 14.52 2.72 -8.71
C LYS A 18 13.71 3.89 -8.14
N HIS A 19 12.60 3.59 -7.48
CA HIS A 19 11.69 4.60 -6.93
C HIS A 19 11.90 4.85 -5.44
N TYR A 20 12.85 4.16 -4.80
CA TYR A 20 13.18 4.40 -3.40
C TYR A 20 14.05 5.65 -3.26
N ASP A 21 13.51 6.64 -2.57
CA ASP A 21 14.19 7.87 -2.19
C ASP A 21 13.91 8.15 -0.72
N ASN A 22 14.87 7.79 0.12
CA ASN A 22 14.86 8.14 1.53
C ASN A 22 16.07 9.06 1.79
N PRO A 23 15.85 10.36 2.05
CA PRO A 23 16.93 11.32 2.29
C PRO A 23 17.82 10.99 3.50
N SER A 24 17.31 10.14 4.42
CA SER A 24 18.04 9.67 5.59
C SER A 24 18.70 8.31 5.37
N CYS A 25 18.63 7.75 4.16
CA CYS A 25 19.13 6.42 3.86
C CYS A 25 20.65 6.36 3.98
N VAL A 26 21.13 5.69 5.01
CA VAL A 26 22.56 5.46 5.22
C VAL A 26 23.00 4.08 4.66
N ASP A 27 22.10 3.11 4.57
CA ASP A 27 22.40 1.70 4.22
C ASP A 27 21.22 0.96 3.54
N GLU A 28 21.52 -0.07 2.75
CA GLU A 28 20.59 -1.02 2.14
C GLU A 28 19.66 -1.69 3.16
N ALA A 29 20.11 -1.83 4.41
CA ALA A 29 19.31 -2.37 5.50
C ALA A 29 17.98 -1.62 5.70
N GLU A 30 17.96 -0.28 5.55
CA GLU A 30 16.74 0.52 5.72
C GLU A 30 15.72 0.24 4.61
N PHE A 31 16.20 0.13 3.36
CA PHE A 31 15.35 -0.26 2.24
C PHE A 31 14.69 -1.62 2.48
N LEU A 32 15.45 -2.61 2.93
CA LEU A 32 14.93 -3.93 3.26
C LEU A 32 13.92 -3.89 4.42
N ASP A 33 14.11 -3.00 5.39
CA ASP A 33 13.17 -2.78 6.48
C ASP A 33 11.87 -2.12 6.03
N ASP A 34 11.92 -1.15 5.12
CA ASP A 34 10.73 -0.57 4.51
C ASP A 34 9.96 -1.58 3.67
N LEU A 35 10.66 -2.48 2.95
CA LEU A 35 10.00 -3.58 2.25
C LEU A 35 9.24 -4.52 3.19
N LYS A 36 9.64 -4.66 4.46
CA LYS A 36 8.89 -5.46 5.44
C LYS A 36 7.51 -4.88 5.74
N ARG A 37 7.29 -3.57 5.54
CA ARG A 37 5.99 -2.90 5.77
C ARG A 37 4.90 -3.43 4.85
N PHE A 38 5.21 -3.75 3.58
CA PHE A 38 4.25 -4.41 2.67
C PHE A 38 3.80 -5.77 3.22
N ARG A 39 4.76 -6.57 3.71
CA ARG A 39 4.46 -7.88 4.32
C ARG A 39 3.62 -7.71 5.58
N TYR A 40 3.85 -6.65 6.35
CA TYR A 40 3.09 -6.40 7.56
C TYR A 40 1.66 -5.95 7.26
N LEU A 41 1.46 -5.05 6.30
CA LEU A 41 0.14 -4.68 5.78
C LEU A 41 -0.65 -5.91 5.32
N LYS A 42 -0.03 -6.80 4.53
CA LYS A 42 -0.63 -8.07 4.13
C LYS A 42 -1.09 -8.92 5.32
N ARG A 43 -0.30 -8.99 6.41
CA ARG A 43 -0.70 -9.70 7.64
C ARG A 43 -1.88 -9.02 8.34
N LEU A 44 -1.92 -7.68 8.35
CA LEU A 44 -3.02 -6.93 8.98
C LEU A 44 -4.35 -7.19 8.23
N PHE A 45 -4.34 -7.18 6.89
CA PHE A 45 -5.54 -7.50 6.11
C PHE A 45 -6.00 -8.95 6.28
N ARG A 46 -5.07 -9.93 6.27
CA ARG A 46 -5.42 -11.33 6.55
C ARG A 46 -5.94 -11.55 7.97
N LYS A 47 -5.42 -10.80 8.96
CA LYS A 47 -5.93 -10.87 10.33
C LYS A 47 -7.35 -10.31 10.42
N TYR A 48 -7.66 -9.26 9.66
CA TYR A 48 -9.01 -8.72 9.59
C TYR A 48 -10.03 -9.77 9.10
N ASP A 49 -9.66 -10.61 8.13
CA ASP A 49 -10.54 -11.70 7.66
C ASP A 49 -10.93 -12.69 8.77
N THR A 50 -10.06 -12.90 9.76
CA THR A 50 -10.29 -13.86 10.84
C THR A 50 -10.85 -13.23 12.12
N SER A 51 -10.41 -12.03 12.48
CA SER A 51 -10.80 -11.38 13.73
C SER A 51 -11.88 -10.31 13.57
N GLY A 52 -12.15 -9.83 12.35
CA GLY A 52 -13.03 -8.69 12.09
C GLY A 52 -12.50 -7.34 12.61
N GLU A 53 -11.29 -7.31 13.16
CA GLU A 53 -10.68 -6.11 13.76
C GLU A 53 -9.63 -5.52 12.81
N LEU A 54 -9.85 -4.28 12.39
CA LEU A 54 -8.95 -3.58 11.48
C LEU A 54 -8.12 -2.53 12.23
N LYS A 55 -6.80 -2.71 12.24
CA LYS A 55 -5.87 -1.76 12.89
C LYS A 55 -5.62 -0.53 12.02
N MET A 56 -6.66 0.29 11.82
CA MET A 56 -6.68 1.40 10.86
C MET A 56 -5.51 2.37 11.01
N ARG A 57 -5.25 2.90 12.22
CA ARG A 57 -4.13 3.83 12.47
C ARG A 57 -2.76 3.23 12.08
N LEU A 58 -2.56 1.94 12.38
CA LEU A 58 -1.32 1.25 12.06
C LEU A 58 -1.16 1.05 10.55
N ILE A 59 -2.24 0.69 9.85
CA ILE A 59 -2.27 0.55 8.40
C ILE A 59 -1.95 1.90 7.73
N ILE A 60 -2.63 2.97 8.14
CA ILE A 60 -2.38 4.33 7.65
C ILE A 60 -0.90 4.70 7.83
N ASN A 61 -0.35 4.50 9.03
CA ASN A 61 1.04 4.82 9.31
C ASN A 61 2.01 4.08 8.37
N HIS A 62 1.78 2.79 8.11
CA HIS A 62 2.61 2.05 7.16
C HIS A 62 2.49 2.58 5.73
N ILE A 63 1.28 2.93 5.28
CA ILE A 63 1.07 3.49 3.92
C ILE A 63 1.75 4.86 3.79
N ILE A 64 1.65 5.73 4.80
CA ILE A 64 2.32 7.03 4.79
C ILE A 64 3.84 6.87 4.72
N ILE A 65 4.43 6.00 5.55
CA ILE A 65 5.88 5.77 5.52
C ILE A 65 6.32 5.26 4.15
N LEU A 66 5.60 4.29 3.59
CA LEU A 66 5.87 3.79 2.24
C LEU A 66 5.76 4.89 1.18
N SER A 67 4.74 5.75 1.28
CA SER A 67 4.55 6.85 0.33
C SER A 67 5.64 7.92 0.44
N ASN A 68 6.19 8.13 1.64
CA ASN A 68 7.29 9.06 1.86
C ASN A 68 8.61 8.57 1.23
N VAL A 69 8.88 7.26 1.30
CA VAL A 69 10.16 6.70 0.82
C VAL A 69 10.11 6.18 -0.62
N PHE A 70 8.93 5.92 -1.18
CA PHE A 70 8.79 5.48 -2.58
C PHE A 70 8.10 6.52 -3.47
N GLY A 71 7.54 7.59 -2.89
CA GLY A 71 6.57 8.45 -3.56
C GLY A 71 5.19 7.78 -3.66
N VAL A 72 4.15 8.61 -3.77
CA VAL A 72 2.74 8.17 -3.76
C VAL A 72 2.43 7.18 -4.88
N ASP A 73 2.87 7.48 -6.11
CA ASP A 73 2.59 6.62 -7.27
C ASP A 73 3.24 5.24 -7.15
N ALA A 74 4.54 5.17 -6.82
CA ALA A 74 5.24 3.91 -6.75
C ALA A 74 4.82 3.09 -5.52
N ALA A 75 4.59 3.74 -4.36
CA ALA A 75 4.05 3.06 -3.18
C ALA A 75 2.69 2.42 -3.47
N THR A 76 1.81 3.16 -4.15
CA THR A 76 0.47 2.68 -4.52
C THR A 76 0.54 1.50 -5.49
N THR A 77 1.37 1.59 -6.53
CA THR A 77 1.62 0.47 -7.45
C THR A 77 2.18 -0.76 -6.71
N LEU A 78 3.18 -0.57 -5.84
CA LEU A 78 3.77 -1.66 -5.05
C LEU A 78 2.77 -2.31 -4.10
N LEU A 79 1.86 -1.54 -3.50
CA LEU A 79 0.81 -2.05 -2.63
C LEU A 79 -0.10 -3.03 -3.37
N PHE A 80 -0.66 -2.62 -4.51
CA PHE A 80 -1.54 -3.48 -5.31
C PHE A 80 -0.83 -4.70 -5.88
N PHE A 81 0.45 -4.57 -6.23
CA PHE A 81 1.23 -5.71 -6.70
C PHE A 81 1.54 -6.74 -5.59
N LYS A 82 1.90 -6.26 -4.39
CA LYS A 82 2.34 -7.13 -3.28
C LYS A 82 1.18 -7.67 -2.42
N ILE A 83 0.00 -7.06 -2.50
CA ILE A 83 -1.20 -7.45 -1.75
C ILE A 83 -2.13 -8.28 -2.65
N GLU A 84 -2.81 -9.24 -2.03
CA GLU A 84 -3.69 -10.19 -2.71
C GLU A 84 -4.97 -9.49 -3.21
N ARG A 85 -5.48 -9.94 -4.37
CA ARG A 85 -6.63 -9.29 -5.03
C ARG A 85 -7.89 -9.22 -4.16
N ASN A 86 -8.10 -10.20 -3.28
CA ASN A 86 -9.22 -10.18 -2.32
C ASN A 86 -9.15 -9.01 -1.32
N HIS A 87 -7.97 -8.46 -1.07
CA HIS A 87 -7.78 -7.29 -0.19
C HIS A 87 -7.65 -5.97 -0.93
N TRP A 88 -7.70 -5.95 -2.26
CA TRP A 88 -7.58 -4.71 -3.05
C TRP A 88 -8.64 -3.67 -2.71
N SER A 89 -9.87 -4.09 -2.42
CA SER A 89 -10.93 -3.18 -1.96
C SER A 89 -10.54 -2.45 -0.67
N LEU A 90 -9.91 -3.14 0.29
CA LEU A 90 -9.40 -2.51 1.51
C LEU A 90 -8.27 -1.54 1.19
N VAL A 91 -7.26 -1.98 0.42
CA VAL A 91 -6.13 -1.14 0.03
C VAL A 91 -6.60 0.14 -0.65
N LYS A 92 -7.49 0.03 -1.66
CA LYS A 92 -8.07 1.17 -2.36
C LYS A 92 -8.80 2.11 -1.40
N THR A 93 -9.54 1.58 -0.43
CA THR A 93 -10.26 2.39 0.56
C THR A 93 -9.30 3.26 1.38
N PHE A 94 -8.19 2.70 1.87
CA PHE A 94 -7.18 3.48 2.61
C PHE A 94 -6.48 4.51 1.72
N LEU A 95 -6.17 4.16 0.47
CA LEU A 95 -5.51 5.09 -0.46
C LEU A 95 -6.41 6.24 -0.89
N VAL A 96 -7.70 5.98 -1.13
CA VAL A 96 -8.69 7.03 -1.40
C VAL A 96 -8.84 7.94 -0.19
N TYR A 97 -8.91 7.39 1.02
CA TYR A 97 -8.97 8.17 2.26
C TYR A 97 -7.75 9.10 2.43
N LEU A 98 -6.56 8.65 2.03
CA LEU A 98 -5.32 9.44 2.07
C LEU A 98 -5.13 10.38 0.88
N HIS A 99 -6.07 10.40 -0.08
CA HIS A 99 -5.92 11.11 -1.36
C HIS A 99 -4.70 10.67 -2.19
N PHE A 100 -4.31 9.40 -2.06
CA PHE A 100 -3.18 8.78 -2.77
C PHE A 100 -3.62 7.99 -4.01
N MET A 101 -4.93 7.82 -4.20
CA MET A 101 -5.50 7.07 -5.33
C MET A 101 -5.94 8.02 -6.46
N PRO A 102 -5.41 7.90 -7.69
CA PRO A 102 -5.92 8.63 -8.84
C PRO A 102 -7.36 8.22 -9.17
N GLU A 103 -8.22 9.17 -9.53
CA GLU A 103 -9.66 8.95 -9.76
C GLU A 103 -9.96 7.96 -10.89
N ASN A 104 -9.07 7.88 -11.88
CA ASN A 104 -9.25 7.05 -13.08
C ASN A 104 -8.59 5.68 -13.00
N ASP A 105 -7.89 5.36 -11.90
CA ASP A 105 -7.18 4.09 -11.75
C ASP A 105 -8.02 3.07 -10.95
N LEU A 106 -7.95 1.80 -11.34
CA LEU A 106 -8.62 0.65 -10.70
C LEU A 106 -10.11 0.88 -10.42
N ILE A 107 -10.84 1.53 -11.33
CA ILE A 107 -12.27 1.90 -11.18
C ILE A 107 -13.14 0.68 -10.84
N GLU A 108 -12.80 -0.48 -11.38
CA GLU A 108 -13.45 -1.77 -11.15
C GLU A 108 -13.32 -2.31 -9.71
N VAL A 109 -12.32 -1.84 -8.95
CA VAL A 109 -12.13 -2.22 -7.55
C VAL A 109 -13.07 -1.35 -6.69
N PRO A 110 -14.03 -1.95 -5.97
CA PRO A 110 -14.97 -1.19 -5.16
C PRO A 110 -14.31 -0.64 -3.90
N ILE A 111 -14.78 0.53 -3.43
CA ILE A 111 -14.43 1.07 -2.11
C ILE A 111 -15.26 0.34 -1.05
N ASN A 112 -14.62 -0.05 0.05
CA ASN A 112 -15.33 -0.58 1.20
C ASN A 112 -15.93 0.57 2.01
N HIS A 113 -17.22 0.84 1.80
CA HIS A 113 -17.93 1.95 2.45
C HIS A 113 -18.00 1.84 3.98
N GLN A 114 -18.05 0.62 4.53
CA GLN A 114 -18.04 0.41 5.98
C GLN A 114 -16.71 0.88 6.57
N VAL A 115 -15.59 0.44 5.99
CA VAL A 115 -14.25 0.85 6.42
C VAL A 115 -14.06 2.35 6.18
N MET A 116 -14.51 2.90 5.05
CA MET A 116 -14.46 4.34 4.79
C MET A 116 -15.17 5.16 5.87
N GLY A 117 -16.36 4.72 6.30
CA GLY A 117 -17.10 5.37 7.39
C GLY A 117 -16.35 5.34 8.73
N GLN A 118 -15.66 4.24 9.03
CA GLN A 118 -14.83 4.13 10.23
C GLN A 118 -13.58 5.02 10.17
N LEU A 119 -12.97 5.15 8.98
CA LEU A 119 -11.83 6.03 8.75
C LEU A 119 -12.16 7.51 8.97
N GLY A 120 -13.38 7.94 8.65
CA GLY A 120 -13.82 9.33 8.89
C GLY A 120 -14.04 9.69 10.37
N GLN A 121 -13.90 8.72 11.29
CA GLN A 121 -14.17 8.89 12.72
C GLN A 121 -12.90 8.81 13.60
N ILE A 122 -11.73 8.57 13.01
CA ILE A 122 -10.45 8.37 13.74
C ILE A 122 -9.52 9.57 13.72
#